data_AF-A0A1W9MLV1-F1
#
_entry.id   AF-A0A1W9MLV1-F1
#
_cell.length_a   1.000
_cell.length_b   1.000
_cell.length_c   1.000
_cell.angle_alpha   90.00
_cell.angle_beta   90.00
_cell.angle_gamma   90.00
#
_symmetry.space_group_name_H-M   'P 1'
#
loop_
_entity.id
_entity.type
_entity.pdbx_description
1 polymer ?
#
loop_
_entity_poly.entity_id
_entity_poly.type
_entity_poly.pdbx_seq_one_letter_code
_entity_poly.pdbx_strand_id
1 'polypeptide(L)'
;MWYWILNIVIALWVFFDARSRKMDQPVLWGIGTFFIMILVIPFYFAKRPLKDDEVREGGIAWNVIKSFAIFWTLMMGGAGVSGMMATGSVVHNASSGAEQAGAAIGTAIGMGMIVGLWFVVLVGALVIGLFLKKSSIIEKGPTGALLQKTQP
;
A
#
# COMPACT_ATOMS: atom_id res chain seq x y z
N MET A 1 -10.54 0.03 -13.44
CA MET A 1 -9.54 -0.83 -14.13
C MET A 1 -8.09 -0.37 -13.91
N TRP A 2 -7.82 0.88 -13.53
CA TRP A 2 -6.46 1.37 -13.25
C TRP A 2 -5.72 0.57 -12.16
N TYR A 3 -6.44 0.08 -11.15
CA TYR A 3 -5.85 -0.68 -10.05
C TYR A 3 -5.25 -2.03 -10.51
N TRP A 4 -5.75 -2.63 -11.59
CA TRP A 4 -5.14 -3.83 -12.16
C TRP A 4 -3.76 -3.54 -12.76
N ILE A 5 -3.64 -2.42 -13.47
CA ILE A 5 -2.36 -1.98 -14.05
C ILE A 5 -1.38 -1.70 -12.90
N LEU A 6 -1.81 -0.99 -11.87
CA LEU A 6 -1.01 -0.73 -10.68
C LEU A 6 -0.55 -2.03 -10.00
N ASN A 7 -1.47 -2.98 -9.80
CA ASN A 7 -1.16 -4.26 -9.17
C ASN A 7 -0.15 -5.07 -9.99
N ILE A 8 -0.23 -5.08 -11.33
CA ILE A 8 0.75 -5.75 -12.19
C ILE A 8 2.13 -5.12 -12.07
N VAL A 9 2.20 -3.79 -12.17
CA VAL A 9 3.48 -3.05 -12.09
C VAL A 9 4.15 -3.34 -10.76
N ILE A 10 3.40 -3.26 -9.65
CA ILE A 10 3.97 -3.49 -8.33
C ILE A 10 4.27 -4.97 -8.10
N ALA A 11 3.45 -5.91 -8.60
CA ALA A 11 3.73 -7.34 -8.49
C ALA A 11 5.01 -7.74 -9.21
N LEU A 12 5.25 -7.19 -10.40
CA LEU A 12 6.50 -7.39 -11.15
C LEU A 12 7.68 -6.82 -10.37
N TRP A 13 7.55 -5.60 -9.83
CA TRP A 13 8.58 -5.00 -8.99
C TRP A 13 8.89 -5.86 -7.75
N VAL A 14 7.86 -6.31 -7.02
CA VAL A 14 8.01 -7.19 -5.85
C VAL A 14 8.70 -8.49 -6.22
N PHE A 15 8.35 -9.10 -7.35
CA PHE A 15 8.97 -10.32 -7.83
C PHE A 15 10.47 -10.14 -8.11
N PHE A 16 10.85 -9.09 -8.83
CA PHE A 16 12.24 -8.79 -9.13
C PHE A 16 13.02 -8.40 -7.87
N ASP A 17 12.44 -7.59 -6.98
CA ASP A 17 13.05 -7.21 -5.70
C ASP A 17 13.25 -8.46 -4.81
N ALA A 18 12.25 -9.35 -4.70
CA ALA A 18 12.33 -10.59 -3.94
C ALA A 18 13.42 -11.53 -4.46
N ARG A 19 13.56 -11.65 -5.79
CA ARG A 19 14.66 -12.39 -6.43
C ARG A 19 16.02 -11.77 -6.12
N SER A 20 16.13 -10.45 -6.20
CA SER A 20 17.38 -9.74 -5.89
C SER A 20 17.80 -9.93 -4.43
N ARG A 21 16.81 -10.00 -3.53
CA ARG A 21 16.99 -10.18 -2.08
C ARG A 21 17.06 -11.64 -1.63
N LYS A 22 17.05 -12.61 -2.57
CA LYS A 22 17.15 -14.05 -2.30
C LYS A 22 16.08 -14.56 -1.33
N MET A 23 14.86 -14.04 -1.45
CA MET A 23 13.73 -14.52 -0.65
C MET A 23 13.23 -15.87 -1.17
N ASP A 24 12.72 -16.68 -0.26
CA ASP A 24 12.01 -17.90 -0.62
C ASP A 24 10.76 -17.57 -1.43
N GLN A 25 10.52 -18.36 -2.47
CA GLN A 25 9.31 -18.33 -3.30
C GLN A 25 8.95 -16.91 -3.81
N PRO A 26 9.86 -16.23 -4.55
CA PRO A 26 9.62 -14.87 -5.03
C PRO A 26 8.39 -14.75 -5.93
N VAL A 27 8.03 -15.84 -6.62
CA VAL A 27 6.81 -15.93 -7.44
C VAL A 27 5.56 -15.75 -6.59
N LEU A 28 5.49 -16.36 -5.40
CA LEU A 28 4.32 -16.23 -4.53
C LEU A 28 4.17 -14.82 -3.98
N TRP A 29 5.27 -14.12 -3.69
CA TRP A 29 5.23 -12.70 -3.33
C TRP A 29 4.66 -11.83 -4.45
N GLY A 30 5.04 -12.09 -5.71
CA GLY A 30 4.47 -11.44 -6.88
C GLY A 30 2.98 -11.73 -7.04
N ILE A 31 2.58 -13.01 -7.02
CA ILE A 31 1.17 -13.44 -7.16
C ILE A 31 0.32 -12.84 -6.04
N GLY A 32 0.77 -12.94 -4.78
CA GLY A 32 0.07 -12.37 -3.64
C GLY A 32 -0.10 -10.86 -3.77
N THR A 33 0.92 -10.16 -4.26
CA THR A 33 0.85 -8.72 -4.51
C THR A 33 -0.18 -8.38 -5.58
N PHE A 34 -0.26 -9.16 -6.66
CA PHE A 34 -1.22 -8.92 -7.74
C PHE A 34 -2.68 -9.03 -7.26
N PHE A 35 -2.99 -10.04 -6.45
CA PHE A 35 -4.37 -10.27 -5.98
C PHE A 35 -4.74 -9.48 -4.72
N ILE A 36 -3.81 -9.33 -3.77
CA ILE A 36 -4.08 -8.80 -2.42
C ILE A 36 -2.98 -7.83 -2.00
N MET A 37 -2.68 -6.87 -2.89
CA MET A 37 -1.62 -5.87 -2.73
C MET A 37 -1.61 -5.21 -1.34
N ILE A 38 -2.80 -4.79 -0.89
CA ILE A 38 -2.96 -4.01 0.35
C ILE A 38 -2.54 -4.77 1.60
N LEU A 39 -2.55 -6.11 1.56
CA LEU A 39 -2.10 -6.95 2.67
C LEU A 39 -0.69 -7.49 2.44
N VAL A 40 -0.38 -7.97 1.23
CA VAL A 40 0.89 -8.66 0.96
C VAL A 40 2.08 -7.72 1.02
N ILE A 41 1.96 -6.51 0.45
CA ILE A 41 3.07 -5.55 0.43
C ILE A 41 3.52 -5.14 1.84
N PRO A 42 2.62 -4.81 2.78
CA PRO A 42 3.01 -4.53 4.15
C PRO A 42 3.90 -5.61 4.79
N PHE A 43 3.53 -6.88 4.61
CA PHE A 43 4.35 -7.99 5.09
C PHE A 43 5.65 -8.15 4.31
N TYR A 44 5.63 -7.90 3.01
CA TYR A 44 6.82 -7.94 2.17
C TYR A 44 7.89 -6.96 2.67
N PHE A 45 7.54 -5.68 2.86
CA PHE A 45 8.48 -4.66 3.35
C PHE A 45 9.00 -4.96 4.76
N ALA A 46 8.16 -5.55 5.62
CA ALA A 46 8.55 -5.90 6.97
C ALA A 46 9.47 -7.12 7.06
N LYS A 47 9.46 -8.02 6.06
CA LYS A 47 10.18 -9.30 6.09
C LYS A 47 11.33 -9.41 5.09
N ARG A 48 11.37 -8.59 4.05
CA ARG A 48 12.41 -8.70 3.00
C ARG A 48 13.81 -8.53 3.61
N PRO A 49 14.82 -9.33 3.22
CA PRO A 49 16.21 -9.09 3.62
C PRO A 49 16.65 -7.67 3.31
N LEU A 50 17.40 -7.03 4.21
CA LEU A 50 17.96 -5.69 3.99
C LEU A 50 19.23 -5.81 3.15
N LYS A 51 19.38 -4.92 2.17
CA LYS A 51 20.62 -4.71 1.42
C LYS A 51 21.60 -3.87 2.25
N ASP A 52 22.85 -3.79 1.81
CA ASP A 52 23.83 -2.88 2.40
C ASP A 52 23.26 -1.44 2.46
N ASP A 53 23.58 -0.73 3.54
CA ASP A 53 23.10 0.62 3.87
C ASP A 53 21.59 0.78 4.15
N GLU A 54 20.80 -0.29 4.06
CA GLU A 54 19.40 -0.23 4.47
C GLU A 54 19.25 -0.43 5.99
N VAL A 55 18.36 0.36 6.59
CA VAL A 55 18.02 0.27 8.02
C VAL A 55 16.53 0.04 8.20
N ARG A 56 16.17 -0.82 9.14
CA ARG A 56 14.79 -1.02 9.57
C ARG A 56 14.67 -0.89 11.08
N GLU A 57 13.74 -0.04 11.50
CA GLU A 57 13.51 0.25 12.92
C GLU A 57 12.11 -0.15 13.36
N GLY A 58 11.93 -0.43 14.65
CA GLY A 58 10.62 -0.59 15.28
C GLY A 58 10.03 -2.01 15.24
N GLY A 59 10.76 -2.97 14.67
CA GLY A 59 10.34 -4.38 14.57
C GLY A 59 9.29 -4.65 13.48
N ILE A 60 8.94 -5.93 13.30
CA ILE A 60 8.08 -6.39 12.19
C ILE A 60 6.69 -5.75 12.24
N ALA A 61 6.01 -5.78 13.40
CA ALA A 61 4.63 -5.27 13.52
C ALA A 61 4.52 -3.79 13.13
N TRP A 62 5.43 -2.95 13.60
CA TRP A 62 5.50 -1.54 13.22
C TRP A 62 5.72 -1.36 11.71
N ASN A 63 6.64 -2.13 11.12
CA ASN A 63 6.93 -2.01 9.70
C ASN A 63 5.77 -2.50 8.81
N VAL A 64 5.02 -3.52 9.24
CA VAL A 64 3.76 -3.92 8.57
C VAL A 64 2.77 -2.76 8.62
N ILE A 65 2.51 -2.21 9.81
CA ILE A 65 1.50 -1.15 9.97
C ILE A 65 1.88 0.13 9.23
N LYS A 66 3.13 0.58 9.34
CA LYS A 66 3.65 1.75 8.63
C LYS A 66 3.52 1.58 7.12
N SER A 67 3.85 0.40 6.60
CA SER A 67 3.72 0.11 5.17
C SER A 67 2.25 0.04 4.75
N PHE A 68 1.39 -0.60 5.54
CA PHE A 68 -0.06 -0.61 5.31
C PHE A 68 -0.62 0.81 5.24
N ALA A 69 -0.28 1.68 6.19
CA ALA A 69 -0.70 3.08 6.21
C ALA A 69 -0.33 3.84 4.92
N ILE A 70 0.87 3.61 4.40
CA ILE A 70 1.34 4.20 3.14
C ILE A 70 0.51 3.68 1.97
N PHE A 71 0.40 2.37 1.80
CA PHE A 71 -0.31 1.78 0.64
C PHE A 71 -1.83 2.01 0.71
N TRP A 72 -2.41 2.05 1.91
CA TRP A 72 -3.79 2.46 2.14
C TRP A 72 -4.01 3.90 1.69
N THR A 73 -3.12 4.81 2.07
CA THR A 73 -3.21 6.23 1.66
C THR A 73 -3.13 6.37 0.15
N LEU A 74 -2.20 5.68 -0.51
CA LEU A 74 -2.08 5.69 -1.97
C LEU A 74 -3.33 5.12 -2.65
N MET A 75 -3.89 4.02 -2.14
CA MET A 75 -5.10 3.41 -2.68
C MET A 75 -6.30 4.35 -2.55
N MET A 76 -6.49 4.95 -1.37
CA MET A 76 -7.61 5.87 -1.12
C MET A 76 -7.48 7.16 -1.94
N GLY A 77 -6.26 7.67 -2.11
CA GLY A 77 -5.98 8.78 -3.02
C GLY A 77 -6.36 8.46 -4.46
N GLY A 78 -5.94 7.29 -4.97
CA GLY A 78 -6.30 6.83 -6.31
C GLY A 78 -7.81 6.59 -6.48
N ALA A 79 -8.48 6.05 -5.47
CA ALA A 79 -9.93 5.88 -5.46
C ALA A 79 -10.66 7.23 -5.49
N GLY A 80 -10.23 8.20 -4.69
CA GLY A 80 -10.79 9.56 -4.68
C GLY A 80 -10.64 10.26 -6.03
N VAL A 81 -9.44 10.24 -6.63
CA VAL A 81 -9.21 10.82 -7.96
C VAL A 81 -10.06 10.13 -9.01
N SER A 82 -10.13 8.79 -9.00
CA SER A 82 -10.94 8.03 -9.94
C SER A 82 -12.43 8.32 -9.80
N GLY A 83 -12.91 8.46 -8.57
CA GLY A 83 -14.30 8.83 -8.26
C GLY A 83 -14.65 10.20 -8.83
N MET A 84 -13.79 11.20 -8.60
CA MET A 84 -13.98 12.54 -9.16
C MET A 84 -13.95 12.56 -10.69
N MET A 85 -13.03 11.82 -11.33
CA MET A 85 -12.98 11.71 -12.79
C MET A 85 -14.26 11.08 -13.36
N ALA A 86 -14.78 10.04 -12.69
CA ALA A 86 -16.03 9.40 -13.09
C ALA A 86 -17.24 10.33 -12.91
N THR A 87 -17.27 11.16 -11.87
CA THR A 87 -18.30 12.19 -11.73
C THR A 87 -18.22 13.24 -12.82
N GLY A 88 -17.01 13.71 -13.15
CA GLY A 88 -16.81 14.72 -14.17
C GLY A 88 -17.43 14.32 -15.51
N SER A 89 -17.30 13.05 -15.89
CA SER A 89 -17.95 12.54 -17.10
C SER A 89 -19.47 12.48 -16.99
N VAL A 90 -20.04 12.10 -15.84
CA VAL A 90 -21.50 12.11 -15.62
C VAL A 90 -22.07 13.51 -15.70
N VAL A 91 -21.44 14.48 -15.03
CA VAL A 91 -21.86 15.89 -15.04
C VAL A 91 -21.81 16.48 -16.45
N HIS A 92 -20.77 16.17 -17.22
CA HIS A 92 -20.62 16.67 -18.59
C HIS A 92 -21.67 16.11 -19.55
N ASN A 93 -22.12 14.88 -19.34
CA ASN A 93 -23.10 14.21 -20.21
C ASN A 93 -24.54 14.30 -19.68
N ALA A 94 -24.78 15.06 -18.60
CA ALA A 94 -26.09 15.16 -17.98
C ALA A 94 -27.11 15.83 -18.93
N SER A 95 -28.26 15.19 -19.07
CA SER A 95 -29.37 15.64 -19.92
C SER A 95 -30.30 16.63 -19.22
N SER A 96 -30.18 16.76 -17.90
CA SER A 96 -31.02 17.62 -17.07
C SER A 96 -30.27 18.18 -15.87
N GLY A 97 -30.78 19.30 -15.34
CA GLY A 97 -30.26 19.89 -14.10
C GLY A 97 -30.44 18.98 -12.88
N ALA A 98 -31.46 18.13 -12.87
CA ALA A 98 -31.67 17.15 -11.80
C ALA A 98 -30.58 16.06 -11.81
N GLU A 99 -30.20 15.58 -12.99
CA GLU A 99 -29.11 14.60 -13.16
C GLU A 99 -27.76 15.20 -12.74
N GLN A 100 -27.49 16.45 -13.14
CA GLN A 100 -26.29 17.17 -12.72
C GLN A 100 -26.24 17.38 -11.20
N ALA A 101 -27.35 17.83 -10.59
CA ALA A 101 -27.44 18.03 -9.15
C ALA A 101 -27.28 16.70 -8.38
N GLY A 102 -27.91 15.63 -8.87
CA GLY A 102 -27.77 14.28 -8.33
C GLY A 102 -26.33 13.78 -8.36
N ALA A 103 -25.62 13.98 -9.48
CA ALA A 103 -24.21 13.63 -9.59
C ALA A 103 -23.34 14.42 -8.60
N ALA A 104 -23.55 15.74 -8.48
CA ALA A 104 -22.80 16.58 -7.54
C ALA A 104 -23.01 16.15 -6.08
N ILE A 105 -24.26 15.89 -5.67
CA ILE A 105 -24.59 15.43 -4.32
C ILE A 105 -24.01 14.04 -4.06
N GLY A 106 -24.19 13.11 -5.00
CA GLY A 106 -23.64 11.77 -4.91
C GLY A 106 -22.12 11.77 -4.73
N THR A 107 -21.42 12.66 -5.43
CA THR A 107 -19.97 12.81 -5.31
C THR A 107 -19.55 13.44 -4.00
N ALA A 108 -20.25 14.47 -3.52
CA ALA A 108 -19.97 15.04 -2.21
C ALA A 108 -20.09 13.98 -1.09
N ILE A 109 -21.15 13.17 -1.14
CA ILE A 109 -21.35 12.06 -0.19
C ILE A 109 -20.26 10.99 -0.36
N GLY A 110 -20.03 10.53 -1.58
CA GLY A 110 -19.04 9.49 -1.89
C GLY A 110 -17.61 9.90 -1.51
N MET A 111 -17.21 11.13 -1.82
CA MET A 111 -15.92 11.68 -1.42
C MET A 111 -15.81 11.85 0.09
N GLY A 112 -16.89 12.30 0.74
CA GLY A 112 -16.96 12.36 2.21
C GLY A 112 -16.72 10.98 2.84
N MET A 113 -17.33 9.93 2.29
CA MET A 113 -17.11 8.55 2.74
C MET A 113 -15.68 8.07 2.49
N ILE A 114 -15.10 8.34 1.32
CA ILE A 114 -13.71 7.99 1.00
C ILE A 114 -12.76 8.66 2.00
N VAL A 115 -12.91 9.96 2.23
CA VAL A 115 -12.07 10.70 3.18
C VAL A 115 -12.26 10.19 4.61
N GLY A 116 -13.50 9.96 5.04
CA GLY A 116 -13.81 9.43 6.36
C GLY A 116 -13.19 8.05 6.60
N LEU A 117 -13.39 7.11 5.66
CA LEU A 117 -12.80 5.77 5.73
C LEU A 117 -11.27 5.82 5.70
N TRP A 118 -10.70 6.65 4.82
CA TRP A 118 -9.26 6.83 4.73
C TRP A 118 -8.69 7.25 6.08
N PHE A 119 -9.27 8.31 6.66
CA PHE A 119 -8.81 8.90 7.91
C PHE A 119 -8.94 7.94 9.09
N VAL A 120 -10.12 7.35 9.31
CA VAL A 120 -10.37 6.46 10.45
C VAL A 120 -9.44 5.24 10.42
N VAL A 121 -9.30 4.59 9.26
CA VAL A 121 -8.43 3.43 9.11
C VAL A 121 -6.96 3.81 9.27
N LEU A 122 -6.54 4.95 8.70
CA LEU A 122 -5.16 5.43 8.82
C LEU A 122 -4.80 5.75 10.27
N VAL A 123 -5.63 6.53 10.96
CA VAL A 123 -5.40 6.91 12.36
C VAL A 123 -5.42 5.68 13.25
N GLY A 124 -6.42 4.80 13.12
CA GLY A 124 -6.50 3.57 13.89
C GLY A 124 -5.26 2.69 13.70
N ALA A 125 -4.83 2.51 12.45
CA ALA A 125 -3.61 1.75 12.15
C ALA A 125 -2.37 2.39 12.79
N LEU A 126 -2.16 3.69 12.64
CA LEU A 126 -0.98 4.37 13.18
C LEU A 126 -0.97 4.39 14.71
N VAL A 127 -2.10 4.61 15.37
CA VAL A 127 -2.23 4.54 16.83
C VAL A 127 -1.81 3.15 17.31
N ILE A 128 -2.37 2.08 16.74
CA ILE A 128 -1.97 0.70 17.05
C ILE A 128 -0.48 0.50 16.76
N GLY A 129 0.01 1.01 15.63
CA GLY A 129 1.41 0.91 15.22
C GLY A 129 2.35 1.52 16.24
N LEU A 130 2.04 2.70 16.77
CA LEU A 130 2.87 3.39 17.74
C LEU A 130 2.97 2.59 19.04
N PHE A 131 1.88 1.97 19.51
CA PHE A 131 1.93 1.06 20.67
C PHE A 131 2.76 -0.20 20.41
N LEU A 132 2.81 -0.69 19.17
CA LEU A 132 3.57 -1.88 18.80
C LEU A 132 5.03 -1.57 18.41
N LYS A 133 5.41 -0.29 18.33
CA LYS A 133 6.75 0.12 17.93
C LYS A 133 7.77 -0.25 18.99
N LYS A 134 8.71 -1.13 18.63
CA LYS A 134 9.83 -1.51 19.49
C LYS A 134 11.05 -0.63 19.20
N SER A 135 11.18 0.49 19.91
CA SER A 135 12.25 1.48 19.69
C SER A 135 13.67 0.93 19.90
N SER A 136 13.83 -0.17 20.63
CA SER A 136 15.12 -0.85 20.82
C SER A 136 15.55 -1.71 19.64
N ILE A 137 14.67 -2.01 18.68
CA ILE A 137 14.98 -2.87 17.53
C ILE A 137 15.40 -1.99 16.35
N ILE A 138 16.68 -2.11 16.00
CA ILE A 138 17.29 -1.49 14.81
C ILE A 138 18.04 -2.59 14.06
N GLU A 139 17.54 -2.95 12.88
CA GLU A 139 18.19 -3.90 11.97
C GLU A 139 18.97 -3.11 10.93
N LYS A 140 20.27 -3.39 10.79
CA LYS A 140 21.13 -2.83 9.75
C LYS A 140 21.47 -3.91 8.74
N GLY A 141 21.39 -3.59 7.45
CA GLY A 141 21.77 -4.49 6.39
C GLY A 141 23.29 -4.75 6.32
N PRO A 142 23.71 -5.87 5.70
CA PRO A 142 22.86 -6.89 5.09
C PRO A 142 22.21 -7.83 6.13
N THR A 143 21.00 -8.33 5.87
CA THR A 143 20.31 -9.29 6.77
C THR A 143 19.88 -10.57 6.04
N GLY A 144 19.54 -11.62 6.81
CA GLY A 144 18.97 -12.87 6.29
C GLY A 144 19.85 -13.57 5.25
N ALA A 145 19.24 -14.01 4.15
CA ALA A 145 19.91 -14.72 3.06
C ALA A 145 21.04 -13.91 2.39
N LEU A 146 21.01 -12.57 2.49
CA LEU A 146 22.08 -11.73 1.95
C LEU A 146 23.33 -11.76 2.84
N LEU A 147 23.16 -11.83 4.17
CA LEU A 147 24.27 -11.90 5.12
C LEU A 147 25.06 -13.22 5.02
N GLN A 148 24.35 -14.34 4.83
CA GLN A 148 24.96 -15.67 4.75
C GLN A 148 25.96 -15.82 3.60
N LYS A 149 25.82 -15.01 2.55
CA LYS A 149 26.70 -15.06 1.38
C LYS A 149 27.96 -14.20 1.54
N THR A 150 27.95 -13.23 2.46
CA THR A 150 29.08 -12.35 2.74
C THR A 150 30.03 -12.95 3.78
N GLN A 151 29.63 -14.04 4.45
CA GLN A 151 30.49 -14.79 5.35
C GLN A 151 31.34 -15.80 4.53
N PRO A 152 32.68 -15.81 4.69
CA PRO A 152 33.60 -16.62 3.89
C PRO A 152 33.48 -18.12 4.15
#